data_AF-A0A6N9AUC7-F1
#
_entry.id   AF-A0A6N9AUC7-F1
#
_cell.length_a   1.000
_cell.length_b   1.000
_cell.length_c   1.000
_cell.angle_alpha   90.00
_cell.angle_beta   90.00
_cell.angle_gamma   90.00
#
_symmetry.space_group_name_H-M   'P 1'
#
loop_
_entity.id
_entity.type
_entity.pdbx_description
1 polymer ?
#
loop_
_entity_poly.entity_id
_entity_poly.type
_entity_poly.pdbx_seq_one_letter_code
_entity_poly.pdbx_strand_id
1 'polypeptide(L)'
;MHHPISDGSSRRARTYTEHQIRYNRVRFFSEEGCTVYENRPAACRYYALGSMGVRKKDASQVEDIYFLVKEDHCRGHEKPRTISVADYREEQGVDVYDEKNREWRDVVLKKRSSGPTVGRPSDRSKQLFDMCSYDPDSFREFIQTEGFLEIFDISSDQMST
;
A
#
# COMPACT_ATOMS: atom_id res chain seq x y z
N MET A 1 -50.89 24.50 25.58
CA MET A 1 -50.73 24.73 27.03
C MET A 1 -49.28 24.43 27.40
N HIS A 2 -48.62 25.44 27.94
CA HIS A 2 -47.27 25.38 28.49
C HIS A 2 -47.23 24.58 29.80
N HIS A 3 -46.10 23.90 30.01
CA HIS A 3 -45.22 23.89 31.20
C HIS A 3 -44.68 22.48 31.53
N PRO A 4 -43.50 22.31 32.18
CA PRO A 4 -42.37 23.24 32.32
C PRO A 4 -40.99 22.57 32.05
N ILE A 5 -39.98 23.43 31.90
CA ILE A 5 -38.56 23.11 32.05
C ILE A 5 -38.28 23.06 33.56
N SER A 6 -37.69 21.96 34.06
CA SER A 6 -36.95 21.91 35.33
C SER A 6 -35.51 21.53 34.99
N ASP A 7 -34.60 22.50 35.14
CA ASP A 7 -33.69 22.61 36.30
C ASP A 7 -32.59 21.54 36.24
N GLY A 8 -31.38 22.02 35.91
CA GLY A 8 -30.18 21.24 36.00
C GLY A 8 -29.62 21.23 37.42
N SER A 9 -29.29 20.04 37.92
CA SER A 9 -28.09 19.90 38.74
C SER A 9 -27.55 18.47 38.69
N SER A 10 -26.22 18.38 38.64
CA SER A 10 -25.45 17.19 39.01
C SER A 10 -25.66 15.93 38.16
N ARG A 11 -25.22 15.95 36.89
CA ARG A 11 -24.64 14.71 36.31
C ARG A 11 -23.23 14.58 36.86
N ARG A 12 -23.12 13.96 38.04
CA ARG A 12 -21.85 13.39 38.53
C ARG A 12 -21.21 12.66 37.36
N ALA A 13 -19.97 13.05 37.02
CA ALA A 13 -19.11 12.28 36.14
C ALA A 13 -19.16 10.84 36.66
N ARG A 14 -19.79 9.94 35.90
CA ARG A 14 -19.68 8.51 36.16
C ARG A 14 -18.23 8.18 35.84
N THR A 15 -17.39 8.23 36.86
CA THR A 15 -16.07 7.62 36.87
C THR A 15 -16.24 6.22 36.28
N TYR A 16 -15.55 5.97 35.18
CA TYR A 16 -15.57 4.72 34.45
C TYR A 16 -15.22 3.58 35.41
N THR A 17 -16.24 2.94 35.98
CA THR A 17 -16.09 1.79 36.86
C THR A 17 -15.70 0.61 35.98
N GLU A 18 -14.48 0.11 36.20
CA GLU A 18 -13.90 -1.26 36.15
C GLU A 18 -14.44 -2.33 35.16
N HIS A 19 -15.62 -2.19 34.58
CA HIS A 19 -16.24 -3.09 33.63
C HIS A 19 -15.75 -2.91 32.18
N GLN A 20 -15.02 -1.83 31.87
CA GLN A 20 -14.38 -1.61 30.55
C GLN A 20 -12.98 -2.23 30.42
N ILE A 21 -12.42 -2.78 31.50
CA ILE A 21 -11.06 -3.37 31.50
C ILE A 21 -11.04 -4.74 30.79
N ARG A 22 -12.20 -5.36 30.54
CA ARG A 22 -12.30 -6.71 29.95
C ARG A 22 -12.09 -6.77 28.42
N TYR A 23 -11.86 -5.65 27.74
CA TYR A 23 -11.52 -5.57 26.30
C TYR A 23 -10.17 -4.90 26.03
N ASN A 24 -9.19 -5.05 26.93
CA ASN A 24 -7.82 -4.60 26.69
C ASN A 24 -7.09 -5.51 25.66
N ARG A 25 -7.41 -5.37 24.37
CA ARG A 25 -6.63 -5.94 23.25
C ARG A 25 -6.24 -4.91 22.19
N VAL A 26 -6.27 -3.61 22.49
CA VAL A 26 -5.76 -2.60 21.55
C VAL A 26 -4.29 -2.32 21.88
N ARG A 27 -3.40 -3.06 21.22
CA ARG A 27 -1.93 -3.04 21.43
C ARG A 27 -1.27 -1.67 21.24
N PHE A 28 -2.00 -0.69 20.73
CA PHE A 28 -1.52 0.65 20.41
C PHE A 28 -2.30 1.76 21.12
N PHE A 29 -3.12 1.47 22.12
CA PHE A 29 -3.85 2.52 22.86
C PHE A 29 -3.03 3.04 24.04
N SER A 30 -2.88 4.37 24.13
CA SER A 30 -2.24 5.08 25.25
C SER A 30 -3.22 6.11 25.85
N GLU A 31 -2.86 6.71 26.99
CA GLU A 31 -3.64 7.81 27.58
C GLU A 31 -3.77 9.02 26.64
N GLU A 32 -2.80 9.21 25.74
CA GLU A 32 -2.80 10.26 24.71
C GLU A 32 -3.54 9.85 23.42
N GLY A 33 -4.04 8.61 23.35
CA GLY A 33 -4.74 8.05 22.19
C GLY A 33 -4.01 6.88 21.52
N CYS A 34 -4.46 6.50 20.33
CA CYS A 34 -3.85 5.41 19.56
C CYS A 34 -2.51 5.83 18.95
N THR A 35 -1.47 5.02 19.12
CA THR A 35 -0.17 5.17 18.48
C THR A 35 -0.14 4.48 17.11
N VAL A 36 0.77 4.94 16.25
CA VAL A 36 1.03 4.33 14.94
C VAL A 36 2.32 3.53 15.04
N TYR A 37 2.29 2.25 14.66
CA TYR A 37 3.48 1.41 14.68
C TYR A 37 4.38 1.66 13.45
N GLU A 38 5.69 1.47 13.65
CA GLU A 38 6.72 1.80 12.65
C GLU A 38 6.67 0.87 11.44
N ASN A 39 6.51 -0.45 11.64
CA ASN A 39 6.56 -1.47 10.58
C ASN A 39 5.24 -1.63 9.82
N ARG A 40 4.53 -0.54 9.58
CA ARG A 40 3.24 -0.56 8.87
C ARG A 40 3.43 -0.69 7.35
N PRO A 41 2.53 -1.41 6.65
CA PRO A 41 2.57 -1.53 5.19
C PRO A 41 2.46 -0.18 4.48
N ALA A 42 2.96 -0.10 3.24
CA ALA A 42 2.83 1.08 2.39
C ALA A 42 1.38 1.56 2.23
N ALA A 43 0.42 0.62 2.13
CA ALA A 43 -1.00 0.95 2.06
C ALA A 43 -1.50 1.75 3.29
N CYS A 44 -1.03 1.40 4.50
CA CYS A 44 -1.37 2.11 5.71
C CYS A 44 -0.71 3.50 5.78
N ARG A 45 0.49 3.65 5.21
CA ARG A 45 1.21 4.94 5.10
C ARG A 45 0.49 5.90 4.15
N TYR A 46 -0.14 5.38 3.11
CA TYR A 46 -0.92 6.13 2.12
C TYR A 46 -2.39 6.34 2.49
N TYR A 47 -2.83 6.00 3.70
CA TYR A 47 -4.25 6.07 4.03
C TYR A 47 -4.86 7.47 3.83
N ALA A 48 -4.15 8.55 4.19
CA ALA A 48 -4.63 9.92 3.95
C ALA A 48 -4.33 10.44 2.53
N LEU A 49 -3.45 9.77 1.80
CA LEU A 49 -2.93 10.16 0.49
C LEU A 49 -2.92 8.95 -0.46
N GLY A 50 -3.89 8.86 -1.35
CA GLY A 50 -3.90 7.87 -2.41
C GLY A 50 -2.70 8.04 -3.34
N SER A 51 -2.12 6.91 -3.76
CA SER A 51 -1.02 6.83 -4.72
C SER A 51 -1.41 5.85 -5.83
N MET A 52 -1.26 6.26 -7.09
CA MET A 52 -1.61 5.45 -8.26
C MET A 52 -0.61 5.67 -9.38
N GLY A 53 -0.13 4.57 -9.98
CA GLY A 53 0.60 4.61 -11.24
C GLY A 53 -0.38 4.65 -12.41
N VAL A 54 -0.21 5.61 -13.31
CA VAL A 54 -1.04 5.78 -14.51
C VAL A 54 -0.15 5.75 -15.75
N ARG A 55 -0.53 4.87 -16.69
CA ARG A 55 0.05 4.85 -18.03
C ARG A 55 -0.95 5.43 -19.00
N LYS A 56 -0.66 6.62 -19.53
CA LYS A 56 -1.48 7.25 -20.57
C LYS A 56 -1.44 6.39 -21.84
N LYS A 57 -2.51 6.50 -22.64
CA LYS A 57 -2.55 5.89 -23.96
C LYS A 57 -1.34 6.37 -24.77
N ASP A 58 -0.65 5.46 -25.43
CA ASP A 58 0.54 5.71 -26.26
C ASP A 58 1.80 6.20 -25.48
N ALA A 59 1.76 6.26 -24.15
CA ALA A 59 2.94 6.53 -23.33
C ALA A 59 3.76 5.26 -23.09
N SER A 60 5.09 5.39 -23.08
CA SER A 60 6.02 4.33 -22.69
C SER A 60 6.23 4.25 -21.18
N GLN A 61 6.01 5.37 -20.47
CA GLN A 61 6.27 5.51 -19.05
C GLN A 61 4.99 5.49 -18.21
N VAL A 62 5.14 5.04 -16.96
CA VAL A 62 4.11 5.14 -15.92
C VAL A 62 4.40 6.41 -15.12
N GLU A 63 3.39 7.26 -14.95
CA GLU A 63 3.44 8.45 -14.11
C GLU A 63 2.79 8.14 -12.75
N ASP A 64 3.35 8.68 -11.66
CA ASP A 64 2.71 8.62 -10.34
C ASP A 64 1.71 9.78 -10.20
N ILE A 65 0.50 9.47 -9.76
CA ILE A 65 -0.53 10.44 -9.42
C ILE A 65 -0.90 10.27 -7.95
N TYR A 66 -1.09 11.39 -7.27
CA TYR A 66 -1.46 11.44 -5.87
C TYR A 66 -2.77 12.20 -5.68
N PHE A 67 -3.59 11.75 -4.74
CA PHE A 67 -4.88 12.37 -4.44
C PHE A 67 -5.21 12.21 -2.96
N LEU A 68 -5.97 13.14 -2.39
CA LEU A 68 -6.38 13.03 -0.99
C LEU A 68 -7.53 12.04 -0.86
N VAL A 69 -7.42 11.12 0.10
CA VAL A 69 -8.51 10.21 0.48
C VAL A 69 -9.29 10.89 1.59
N LYS A 70 -10.49 11.38 1.26
CA LYS A 70 -11.38 12.06 2.21
C LYS A 70 -12.57 11.16 2.52
N GLU A 71 -12.73 10.84 3.79
CA GLU A 71 -13.83 10.06 4.34
C GLU A 71 -14.41 10.83 5.53
N ASP A 72 -15.72 10.74 5.75
CA ASP A 72 -16.44 11.56 6.75
C ASP A 72 -15.91 11.35 8.18
N HIS A 73 -15.39 10.17 8.50
CA HIS A 73 -14.80 9.89 9.81
C HIS A 73 -13.34 10.36 9.95
N CYS A 74 -12.68 10.73 8.85
CA CYS A 74 -11.27 11.15 8.84
C CYS A 74 -11.13 12.65 9.15
N ARG A 75 -11.19 13.01 10.44
CA ARG A 75 -11.00 14.39 10.92
C ARG A 75 -9.56 14.90 10.85
N GLY A 76 -8.61 14.07 10.40
CA GLY A 76 -7.21 14.45 10.25
C GLY A 76 -6.99 15.60 9.26
N HIS A 77 -7.81 15.63 8.20
CA HIS A 77 -7.76 16.67 7.15
C HIS A 77 -8.23 18.06 7.61
N GLU A 78 -8.89 18.17 8.77
CA GLU A 78 -9.37 19.44 9.32
C GLU A 78 -8.30 20.17 10.14
N LYS A 79 -7.17 19.50 10.44
CA LYS A 79 -6.09 20.11 11.20
C LYS A 79 -5.39 21.19 10.37
N PRO A 80 -5.03 22.34 10.96
CA PRO A 80 -4.33 23.41 10.27
C PRO A 80 -2.87 23.02 10.01
N ARG A 81 -2.65 22.18 9.01
CA ARG A 81 -1.34 21.68 8.61
C ARG A 81 -1.25 21.61 7.09
N THR A 82 -0.17 22.16 6.55
CA THR A 82 0.17 22.06 5.12
C THR A 82 1.46 21.28 4.98
N ILE A 83 1.49 20.34 4.05
CA ILE A 83 2.65 19.50 3.75
C ILE A 83 2.62 19.17 2.24
N SER A 84 3.79 19.07 1.62
CA SER A 84 3.87 18.62 0.22
C SER A 84 3.70 17.10 0.13
N VAL A 85 3.41 16.59 -1.06
CA VAL A 85 3.35 15.14 -1.29
C VAL A 85 4.72 14.48 -1.03
N ALA A 86 5.81 15.14 -1.40
CA ALA A 86 7.16 14.62 -1.19
C ALA A 86 7.46 14.50 0.32
N ASP A 87 7.26 15.59 1.07
CA ASP A 87 7.53 15.61 2.51
C ASP A 87 6.62 14.64 3.27
N TYR A 88 5.36 14.49 2.84
CA TYR A 88 4.45 13.50 3.44
C TYR A 88 4.99 12.08 3.24
N ARG A 89 5.49 11.76 2.04
CA ARG A 89 6.04 10.43 1.75
C ARG A 89 7.29 10.13 2.55
N GLU A 90 8.16 11.12 2.71
CA GLU A 90 9.36 11.03 3.55
C GLU A 90 8.99 10.87 5.03
N GLU A 91 8.09 11.70 5.56
CA GLU A 91 7.59 11.61 6.95
C GLU A 91 6.93 10.25 7.22
N GLN A 92 6.19 9.73 6.26
CA GLN A 92 5.59 8.42 6.36
C GLN A 92 6.59 7.29 6.11
N GLY A 93 7.81 7.55 5.64
CA GLY A 93 8.82 6.55 5.30
C GLY A 93 8.33 5.56 4.24
N VAL A 94 7.55 6.02 3.26
CA VAL A 94 6.98 5.17 2.19
C VAL A 94 7.78 5.22 0.89
N ASP A 95 8.58 6.26 0.71
CA ASP A 95 9.46 6.52 -0.42
C ASP A 95 10.39 5.35 -0.75
N VAL A 96 11.07 4.76 0.25
CA VAL A 96 11.97 3.62 0.08
C VAL A 96 11.23 2.38 -0.44
N TYR A 97 9.97 2.18 -0.01
CA TYR A 97 9.16 1.07 -0.48
C TYR A 97 8.63 1.31 -1.90
N ASP A 98 8.29 2.55 -2.24
CA ASP A 98 7.86 2.89 -3.59
C ASP A 98 8.99 2.72 -4.59
N GLU A 99 10.21 3.13 -4.24
CA GLU A 99 11.39 2.96 -5.09
C GLU A 99 11.60 1.49 -5.45
N LYS A 100 11.59 0.61 -4.44
CA LYS A 100 11.76 -0.83 -4.63
C LYS A 100 10.62 -1.46 -5.43
N ASN A 101 9.39 -0.96 -5.28
CA ASN A 101 8.22 -1.51 -5.96
C ASN A 101 7.95 -0.92 -7.34
N ARG A 102 8.62 0.18 -7.72
CA ARG A 102 8.31 0.96 -8.93
C ARG A 102 8.36 0.10 -10.19
N GLU A 103 9.47 -0.59 -10.41
CA GLU A 103 9.68 -1.37 -11.64
C GLU A 103 8.69 -2.53 -11.74
N TRP A 104 8.48 -3.24 -10.63
CA TRP A 104 7.50 -4.33 -10.55
C TRP A 104 6.08 -3.85 -10.86
N ARG A 105 5.65 -2.76 -10.22
CA ARG A 105 4.35 -2.14 -10.45
C ARG A 105 4.18 -1.73 -11.92
N ASP A 106 5.23 -1.20 -12.53
CA ASP A 106 5.19 -0.76 -13.92
C ASP A 106 5.03 -1.94 -14.90
N VAL A 107 5.65 -3.10 -14.62
CA VAL A 107 5.41 -4.35 -15.38
C VAL A 107 3.93 -4.75 -15.31
N VAL A 108 3.35 -4.75 -14.10
CA VAL A 108 1.94 -5.11 -13.88
C VAL A 108 1.01 -4.12 -14.61
N LEU A 109 1.29 -2.81 -14.52
CA LEU A 109 0.51 -1.76 -15.19
C LEU A 109 0.62 -1.84 -16.71
N LYS A 110 1.81 -2.11 -17.26
CA LYS A 110 2.00 -2.35 -18.69
C LYS A 110 1.15 -3.53 -19.15
N LYS A 111 1.14 -4.66 -18.42
CA LYS A 111 0.28 -5.79 -18.77
C LYS A 111 -1.21 -5.47 -18.69
N ARG A 112 -1.66 -4.71 -17.68
CA ARG A 112 -3.08 -4.33 -17.54
C ARG A 112 -3.55 -3.30 -18.59
N SER A 113 -2.65 -2.42 -19.03
CA SER A 113 -2.92 -1.39 -20.03
C SER A 113 -2.68 -1.86 -21.47
N SER A 114 -2.00 -2.99 -21.65
CA SER A 114 -1.89 -3.72 -22.92
C SER A 114 -3.27 -4.23 -23.32
N GLY A 115 -3.87 -3.55 -24.30
CA GLY A 115 -5.22 -3.82 -24.80
C GLY A 115 -5.46 -5.26 -25.31
N PRO A 116 -6.63 -5.53 -25.88
CA PRO A 116 -7.08 -6.90 -26.20
C PRO A 116 -6.15 -7.66 -27.16
N THR A 117 -5.31 -6.95 -27.92
CA THR A 117 -4.34 -7.51 -28.87
C THR A 117 -3.24 -8.34 -28.21
N VAL A 118 -2.92 -8.14 -26.93
CA VAL A 118 -1.91 -8.93 -26.22
C VAL A 118 -2.46 -10.29 -25.75
N GLY A 119 -3.78 -10.49 -25.86
CA GLY A 119 -4.42 -11.75 -25.51
C GLY A 119 -4.37 -12.10 -24.02
N ARG A 120 -5.01 -13.22 -23.68
CA ARG A 120 -5.01 -13.79 -22.32
C ARG A 120 -3.80 -14.70 -22.15
N PRO A 121 -2.97 -14.50 -21.11
CA PRO A 121 -1.87 -15.42 -20.82
C PRO A 121 -2.38 -16.84 -20.61
N SER A 122 -1.67 -17.82 -21.17
CA SER A 122 -1.91 -19.24 -20.89
C SER A 122 -1.61 -19.58 -19.43
N ASP A 123 -2.10 -20.70 -18.93
CA ASP A 123 -1.81 -21.12 -17.55
C ASP A 123 -0.31 -21.38 -17.35
N ARG A 124 0.38 -21.93 -18.36
CA ARG A 124 1.84 -22.06 -18.35
C ARG A 124 2.55 -20.71 -18.25
N SER A 125 2.06 -19.67 -18.93
CA SER A 125 2.63 -18.32 -18.82
C SER A 125 2.45 -17.73 -17.42
N LYS A 126 1.34 -18.03 -16.74
CA LYS A 126 1.11 -17.59 -15.36
C LYS A 126 2.01 -18.32 -14.37
N GLN A 127 2.20 -19.63 -14.54
CA GLN A 127 3.14 -20.41 -13.74
C GLN A 127 4.57 -19.89 -13.90
N LEU A 128 4.99 -19.58 -15.13
CA LEU A 128 6.30 -18.97 -15.39
C LEU A 128 6.42 -17.60 -14.72
N PHE A 129 5.40 -16.75 -14.84
CA PHE A 129 5.37 -15.44 -14.18
C PHE A 129 5.46 -15.55 -12.65
N ASP A 130 4.72 -16.49 -12.06
CA ASP A 130 4.74 -16.76 -10.63
C ASP A 130 6.13 -17.20 -10.16
N MET A 131 6.72 -18.19 -10.85
CA MET A 131 8.08 -18.67 -10.59
C MET A 131 9.11 -17.53 -10.66
N CYS A 132 9.15 -16.78 -11.77
CA CYS A 132 10.11 -15.69 -11.94
C CYS A 132 9.96 -14.55 -10.92
N SER A 133 8.79 -14.41 -10.29
CA SER A 133 8.47 -13.26 -9.44
C SER A 133 8.49 -13.57 -7.95
N TYR A 134 8.17 -14.81 -7.57
CA TYR A 134 7.92 -15.19 -6.19
C TYR A 134 8.66 -16.47 -5.76
N ASP A 135 9.22 -17.24 -6.69
CA ASP A 135 10.02 -18.42 -6.40
C ASP A 135 11.43 -18.29 -6.99
N PRO A 136 12.30 -17.47 -6.37
CA PRO A 136 13.65 -17.23 -6.87
C PRO A 136 14.52 -18.50 -6.85
N ASP A 137 14.21 -19.48 -6.00
CA ASP A 137 14.97 -20.72 -5.92
C ASP A 137 14.71 -21.57 -7.17
N SER A 138 13.45 -21.82 -7.49
CA SER A 138 13.08 -22.51 -8.75
C SER A 138 13.50 -21.72 -9.99
N PHE A 139 13.43 -20.39 -9.94
CA PHE A 139 13.90 -19.57 -11.06
C PHE A 139 15.40 -19.72 -11.33
N ARG A 140 16.24 -19.81 -10.28
CA ARG A 140 17.69 -20.07 -10.44
C ARG A 140 17.97 -21.42 -11.08
N GLU A 141 17.22 -22.46 -10.73
CA GLU A 141 17.35 -23.76 -11.39
C GLU A 141 16.89 -23.69 -12.86
N PHE A 142 15.77 -23.00 -13.13
CA PHE A 142 15.21 -22.85 -14.47
C PHE A 142 16.19 -22.20 -15.47
N ILE A 143 16.90 -21.14 -15.07
CA ILE A 143 17.85 -20.45 -15.96
C ILE A 143 19.11 -21.27 -16.28
N GLN A 144 19.36 -22.36 -15.55
CA GLN A 144 20.48 -23.29 -15.81
C GLN A 144 20.09 -24.43 -16.76
N THR A 145 18.81 -24.54 -17.14
CA THR A 145 18.35 -25.61 -18.03
C THR A 145 18.83 -25.39 -19.48
N GLU A 146 19.14 -26.47 -20.20
CA GLU A 146 19.54 -26.40 -21.61
C GLU A 146 18.50 -25.66 -22.46
N GLY A 147 17.21 -25.95 -22.25
CA GLY A 147 16.14 -25.28 -23.00
C GLY A 147 16.04 -23.77 -22.77
N PHE A 148 16.51 -23.25 -21.63
CA PHE A 148 16.62 -21.81 -21.43
C PHE A 148 17.83 -21.24 -22.18
N LEU A 149 18.99 -21.89 -22.09
CA LEU A 149 20.25 -21.45 -22.70
C LEU A 149 20.24 -21.54 -24.24
N GLU A 150 19.43 -22.45 -24.82
CA GLU A 150 19.24 -22.52 -26.28
C GLU A 150 18.41 -21.34 -26.82
N ILE A 151 17.52 -20.77 -26.00
CA ILE A 151 16.60 -19.70 -26.41
C ILE A 151 17.19 -18.31 -26.18
N PHE A 152 17.96 -18.14 -25.11
CA PHE A 152 18.49 -16.85 -24.69
C PHE A 152 20.01 -16.79 -24.89
N ASP A 153 20.47 -15.78 -25.64
CA ASP A 153 21.89 -15.48 -25.82
C ASP A 153 22.46 -14.81 -24.56
N ILE A 154 22.99 -15.62 -23.65
CA ILE A 154 23.54 -15.18 -22.36
C ILE A 154 25.00 -15.61 -22.29
N SER A 155 25.90 -14.63 -22.16
CA SER A 155 27.33 -14.91 -21.96
C SER A 155 27.60 -15.55 -20.60
N SER A 156 28.66 -16.35 -20.49
CA SER A 156 29.13 -16.95 -19.23
C SER A 156 29.22 -15.95 -18.06
N ASP A 157 29.65 -14.73 -18.35
CA ASP A 157 29.89 -13.68 -17.34
C ASP A 157 28.59 -13.15 -16.73
N GLN A 158 27.47 -13.24 -17.47
CA GLN A 158 26.13 -12.88 -16.99
C GLN A 158 25.51 -13.99 -16.13
N MET A 159 26.00 -15.23 -16.22
CA MET A 159 25.53 -16.37 -15.41
C MET A 159 26.28 -16.55 -14.09
N SER A 160 27.45 -15.92 -13.90
CA SER A 160 28.33 -16.16 -12.76
C SER A 160 28.18 -15.20 -11.58
N THR A 161 27.12 -14.38 -11.55
CA THR A 161 26.81 -13.47 -10.43
C THR A 161 25.73 -14.07 -9.54
#